data_AF-A0A7Y5HD85-F1
#
_entry.id   AF-A0A7Y5HD85-F1
#
_cell.length_a   1.000
_cell.length_b   1.000
_cell.length_c   1.000
_cell.angle_alpha   90.00
_cell.angle_beta   90.00
_cell.angle_gamma   90.00
#
_symmetry.space_group_name_H-M   'P 1'
#
loop_
_entity.id
_entity.type
_entity.pdbx_description
1 polymer ?
#
loop_
_entity_poly.entity_id
_entity_poly.type
_entity_poly.pdbx_seq_one_letter_code
_entity_poly.pdbx_strand_id
1 'polypeptide(L)'
;MSVLVDTCVWSLALRRRRASLSREERRLVAALERLIRDGEVVLPGAVRQELLSGIASEPVWENLRVHLRAFPDLPVDEDVYEEASACANRCLRAGIASTTTDMLVPLAAEWWVRAG
;
A
#
# COMPACT_ATOMS: atom_id res chain seq x y z
N MET A 1 12.78 3.83 -11.71
CA MET A 1 11.98 4.81 -10.93
C MET A 1 11.19 4.00 -9.92
N SER A 2 11.02 4.42 -8.67
CA SER A 2 10.21 3.61 -7.74
C SER A 2 8.74 4.05 -7.72
N VAL A 3 7.85 3.09 -7.51
CA VAL A 3 6.40 3.24 -7.55
C VAL A 3 5.82 2.69 -6.26
N LEU A 4 5.11 3.55 -5.55
CA LEU A 4 4.32 3.19 -4.39
C LEU A 4 3.00 2.60 -4.84
N VAL A 5 2.66 1.42 -4.31
CA VAL A 5 1.43 0.70 -4.67
C VAL A 5 0.51 0.64 -3.46
N ASP A 6 -0.69 1.18 -3.62
CA ASP A 6 -1.73 1.21 -2.60
C ASP A 6 -2.29 -0.19 -2.27
N THR A 7 -2.81 -0.37 -1.05
CA THR A 7 -3.38 -1.63 -0.54
C THR A 7 -4.47 -2.16 -1.46
N CYS A 8 -5.31 -1.29 -2.03
CA CYS A 8 -6.43 -1.72 -2.88
C CYS A 8 -5.95 -2.47 -4.13
N VAL A 9 -4.83 -2.04 -4.73
CA VAL A 9 -4.23 -2.69 -5.91
C VAL A 9 -3.62 -4.04 -5.55
N TRP A 10 -2.97 -4.13 -4.38
CA TRP A 10 -2.47 -5.40 -3.85
C TRP A 10 -3.61 -6.39 -3.59
N SER A 11 -4.66 -5.95 -2.91
CA SER A 11 -5.84 -6.77 -2.61
C SER A 11 -6.52 -7.26 -3.88
N LEU A 12 -6.56 -6.42 -4.92
CA LEU A 12 -7.05 -6.80 -6.25
C LEU A 12 -6.18 -7.90 -6.89
N ALA A 13 -4.86 -7.75 -6.85
CA ALA A 13 -3.93 -8.71 -7.43
C ALA A 13 -3.87 -10.06 -6.71
N LEU A 14 -4.09 -10.06 -5.39
CA LEU A 14 -4.12 -11.23 -4.51
C LEU A 14 -5.49 -11.94 -4.49
N ARG A 15 -6.50 -11.40 -5.17
CA ARG A 15 -7.86 -11.94 -5.17
C ARG A 15 -7.90 -13.33 -5.81
N ARG A 16 -8.50 -14.31 -5.10
CA ARG A 16 -8.61 -15.72 -5.54
C ARG A 16 -9.33 -15.91 -6.89
N ARG A 17 -10.31 -15.05 -7.21
CA ARG A 17 -11.13 -15.15 -8.44
C ARG A 17 -10.65 -14.18 -9.52
N ARG A 18 -9.46 -14.38 -10.07
CA ARG A 18 -8.93 -13.52 -11.14
C ARG A 18 -9.81 -13.47 -12.40
N ALA A 19 -10.57 -14.54 -12.68
CA ALA A 19 -11.50 -14.59 -13.81
C ALA A 19 -12.67 -13.60 -13.70
N SER A 20 -13.04 -13.16 -12.48
CA SER A 20 -14.13 -12.20 -12.28
C SER A 20 -13.68 -10.74 -12.37
N LEU A 21 -12.42 -10.48 -12.68
CA LEU A 21 -11.92 -9.11 -12.80
C LEU A 21 -12.52 -8.41 -14.02
N SER A 22 -12.80 -7.12 -13.89
CA SER A 22 -13.16 -6.26 -15.01
C SER A 22 -11.95 -6.08 -15.96
N ARG A 23 -12.19 -5.50 -17.14
CA ARG A 23 -11.09 -5.18 -18.07
C ARG A 23 -10.11 -4.20 -17.46
N GLU A 24 -10.60 -3.24 -16.69
CA GLU A 24 -9.78 -2.23 -16.02
C GLU A 24 -8.96 -2.82 -14.87
N GLU A 25 -9.61 -3.64 -14.03
CA GLU A 25 -8.93 -4.35 -12.95
C GLU A 25 -7.80 -5.25 -13.48
N ARG A 26 -8.03 -5.96 -14.60
CA ARG A 26 -6.98 -6.74 -15.26
C ARG A 26 -5.80 -5.88 -15.73
N ARG A 27 -6.04 -4.65 -16.19
CA ARG A 27 -4.97 -3.73 -16.58
C ARG A 27 -4.16 -3.27 -15.37
N LEU A 28 -4.81 -2.98 -14.25
CA LEU A 28 -4.14 -2.63 -13.00
C LEU A 28 -3.24 -3.76 -12.49
N VAL A 29 -3.76 -4.99 -12.48
CA VAL A 29 -2.96 -6.17 -12.10
C VAL A 29 -1.79 -6.38 -13.05
N ALA A 30 -2.00 -6.26 -14.37
CA ALA A 30 -0.92 -6.40 -15.34
C ALA A 30 0.15 -5.30 -15.20
N ALA A 31 -0.25 -4.07 -14.87
CA ALA A 31 0.67 -2.97 -14.60
C ALA A 31 1.50 -3.25 -13.34
N LEU A 32 0.86 -3.73 -12.26
CA LEU A 32 1.57 -4.16 -11.06
C LEU A 32 2.57 -5.29 -11.36
N GLU A 33 2.16 -6.33 -12.08
CA GLU A 33 3.05 -7.44 -12.45
C GLU A 33 4.27 -6.97 -13.26
N ARG A 34 4.09 -5.95 -14.11
CA ARG A 34 5.21 -5.30 -14.81
C ARG A 34 6.14 -4.58 -13.84
N LEU A 35 5.61 -3.72 -12.97
CA LEU A 35 6.41 -2.98 -12.00
C LEU A 35 7.20 -3.90 -11.06
N ILE A 36 6.58 -5.03 -10.65
CA ILE A 36 7.25 -6.05 -9.83
C ILE A 36 8.44 -6.66 -10.60
N ARG A 37 8.26 -7.04 -11.88
CA ARG A 37 9.36 -7.57 -12.70
C ARG A 37 10.48 -6.55 -12.92
N ASP A 38 10.12 -5.28 -13.09
CA ASP A 38 11.06 -4.20 -13.34
C ASP A 38 11.80 -3.76 -12.05
N GLY A 39 11.43 -4.32 -10.88
CA GLY A 39 12.04 -3.98 -9.59
C GLY A 39 11.68 -2.59 -9.09
N GLU A 40 10.59 -2.03 -9.59
CA GLU A 40 10.19 -0.64 -9.35
C GLU A 40 9.24 -0.49 -8.14
N VAL A 41 8.77 -1.57 -7.55
CA VAL A 41 7.78 -1.50 -6.46
C VAL A 41 8.44 -1.26 -5.11
N VAL A 42 7.96 -0.21 -4.41
CA VAL A 42 8.19 -0.01 -2.97
C VAL A 42 6.91 -0.28 -2.20
N LEU A 43 7.05 -0.83 -1.00
CA LEU A 43 5.91 -1.20 -0.17
C LEU A 43 5.99 -0.46 1.17
N PRO A 44 5.20 0.60 1.39
CA PRO A 44 5.18 1.28 2.69
C PRO A 44 4.88 0.30 3.82
N GLY A 45 5.56 0.46 4.96
CA GLY A 45 5.38 -0.43 6.11
C GLY A 45 3.93 -0.54 6.57
N ALA A 46 3.16 0.56 6.51
CA ALA A 46 1.73 0.56 6.83
C ALA A 46 0.90 -0.30 5.86
N VAL A 47 1.16 -0.23 4.55
CA VAL A 47 0.50 -1.08 3.54
C VAL A 47 0.85 -2.55 3.77
N ARG A 48 2.12 -2.86 4.07
CA ARG A 48 2.56 -4.21 4.42
C ARG A 48 1.80 -4.75 5.63
N GLN A 49 1.71 -3.95 6.70
CA GLN A 49 0.99 -4.32 7.91
C GLN A 49 -0.48 -4.57 7.60
N GLU A 50 -1.15 -3.66 6.88
CA GLU A 50 -2.57 -3.76 6.53
C GLU A 50 -2.88 -5.03 5.72
N LEU A 51 -2.06 -5.33 4.71
CA LEU A 51 -2.20 -6.55 3.90
C LEU A 51 -2.09 -7.82 4.74
N LEU A 52 -1.14 -7.84 5.68
CA LEU A 52 -0.93 -9.00 6.56
C LEU A 52 -2.05 -9.13 7.60
N SER A 53 -2.50 -8.01 8.19
CA SER A 53 -3.60 -7.99 9.17
C SER A 53 -4.94 -8.45 8.59
N GLY A 54 -5.13 -8.34 7.27
CA GLY A 54 -6.32 -8.84 6.58
C GLY A 54 -6.40 -10.36 6.41
N ILE A 55 -5.34 -11.12 6.73
CA ILE A 55 -5.27 -12.57 6.48
C ILE A 55 -5.53 -13.37 7.76
N ALA A 56 -6.68 -14.06 7.81
CA ALA A 56 -7.06 -14.88 8.97
C ALA A 56 -6.35 -16.24 9.06
N SER A 57 -5.82 -16.76 7.95
CA SER A 57 -5.23 -18.10 7.89
C SER A 57 -3.72 -18.02 8.04
N GLU A 58 -3.18 -18.58 9.12
CA GLU A 58 -1.74 -18.56 9.43
C GLU A 58 -0.85 -19.06 8.27
N PRO A 59 -1.14 -20.18 7.58
CA PRO A 59 -0.35 -20.60 6.42
C PRO A 59 -0.37 -19.61 5.26
N VAL A 60 -1.51 -18.94 5.02
CA VAL A 60 -1.64 -17.92 3.97
C VAL A 60 -0.90 -16.65 4.37
N TRP A 61 -0.98 -16.28 5.66
CA TRP A 61 -0.29 -15.13 6.22
C TRP A 61 1.22 -15.29 6.09
N GLU A 62 1.76 -16.45 6.50
CA GLU A 62 3.20 -16.73 6.43
C GLU A 62 3.70 -16.74 5.00
N ASN A 63 2.93 -17.35 4.08
CA ASN A 63 3.26 -17.33 2.66
C ASN A 63 3.31 -15.90 2.11
N LEU A 64 2.29 -15.08 2.38
CA LEU A 64 2.25 -13.70 1.94
C LEU A 64 3.41 -12.89 2.53
N ARG A 65 3.70 -13.05 3.82
CA ARG A 65 4.82 -12.38 4.51
C ARG A 65 6.16 -12.66 3.83
N VAL A 66 6.43 -13.91 3.48
CA VAL A 66 7.66 -14.29 2.76
C VAL A 66 7.75 -13.59 1.40
N HIS A 67 6.64 -13.51 0.66
CA HIS A 67 6.63 -12.85 -0.65
C HIS A 67 6.79 -11.33 -0.53
N LEU A 68 6.13 -10.71 0.44
CA LEU A 68 6.21 -9.26 0.62
C LEU A 68 7.62 -8.79 1.00
N ARG A 69 8.45 -9.63 1.63
CA ARG A 69 9.85 -9.30 1.98
C ARG A 69 10.73 -8.98 0.77
N ALA A 70 10.31 -9.38 -0.44
CA ALA A 70 11.02 -9.02 -1.67
C ALA A 70 10.91 -7.51 -2.01
N PHE A 71 9.95 -6.80 -1.42
CA PHE A 71 9.75 -5.37 -1.66
C PHE A 71 10.40 -4.54 -0.55
N PRO A 72 11.27 -3.57 -0.89
CA PRO A 72 11.83 -2.65 0.09
C PRO A 72 10.73 -1.77 0.70
N ASP A 73 10.87 -1.46 1.98
CA ASP A 73 10.02 -0.48 2.64
C ASP A 73 10.39 0.94 2.20
N LEU A 74 9.37 1.80 2.10
CA LEU A 74 9.59 3.23 1.94
C LEU A 74 9.99 3.81 3.30
N PRO A 75 11.19 4.42 3.47
CA PRO A 75 11.53 5.15 4.68
C PRO A 75 10.63 6.39 4.80
N VAL A 76 10.14 6.65 6.00
CA VAL A 76 9.24 7.77 6.30
C VAL A 76 9.77 8.46 7.55
N ASP A 77 9.99 9.77 7.45
CA ASP A 77 10.45 10.61 8.56
C ASP A 77 9.34 10.88 9.58
N GLU A 78 9.73 11.24 10.80
CA GLU A 78 8.83 11.59 11.89
C GLU A 78 7.83 12.70 11.52
N ASP A 79 8.29 13.73 10.80
CA ASP A 79 7.47 14.84 10.34
C ASP A 79 6.26 14.39 9.51
N VAL A 80 6.43 13.33 8.70
CA VAL A 80 5.35 12.80 7.85
C VAL A 80 4.28 12.11 8.71
N TYR A 81 4.68 11.43 9.78
CA TYR A 81 3.73 10.82 10.72
C TYR A 81 2.95 11.89 11.48
N GLU A 82 3.62 12.95 11.92
CA GLU A 82 2.98 14.08 12.60
C GLU A 82 2.00 14.82 11.67
N GLU A 83 2.39 15.04 10.42
CA GLU A 83 1.52 15.65 9.42
C GLU A 83 0.30 14.77 9.09
N ALA A 84 0.49 13.45 8.96
CA ALA A 84 -0.61 12.50 8.79
C ALA A 84 -1.60 12.54 9.96
N SER A 85 -1.10 12.64 11.19
CA SER A 85 -1.92 12.82 12.40
C SER A 85 -2.70 14.14 12.36
N ALA A 86 -2.06 15.24 11.94
CA ALA A 86 -2.73 16.53 11.77
C ALA A 86 -3.85 16.48 10.72
N CYS A 87 -3.64 15.76 9.60
CA CYS A 87 -4.64 15.50 8.58
C CYS A 87 -5.82 14.70 9.15
N ALA A 88 -5.56 13.57 9.82
CA ALA A 88 -6.59 12.73 10.42
C ALA A 88 -7.47 13.53 11.40
N ASN A 89 -6.86 14.37 12.23
CA ASN A 89 -7.57 15.23 13.18
C ASN A 89 -8.46 16.28 12.48
N ARG A 90 -8.05 16.80 11.32
CA ARG A 90 -8.89 17.71 10.51
C ARG A 90 -10.08 16.96 9.91
N CYS A 91 -9.87 15.77 9.36
CA CYS A 91 -10.95 14.93 8.84
C CYS A 91 -11.96 14.58 9.93
N LEU A 92 -11.49 14.16 11.11
CA LEU A 92 -12.35 13.84 12.25
C LEU A 92 -13.22 15.04 12.66
N ARG A 93 -12.63 16.23 12.79
CA ARG A 93 -13.38 17.46 13.11
C ARG A 93 -14.41 17.84 12.05
N ALA A 94 -14.19 17.45 10.80
CA ALA A 94 -15.13 17.63 9.70
C ALA A 94 -16.17 16.50 9.58
N GLY A 95 -16.15 15.49 10.48
CA GLY A 95 -17.04 14.34 10.43
C GLY A 95 -16.69 13.34 9.32
N ILE A 96 -15.47 13.38 8.79
CA ILE A 96 -14.98 12.50 7.73
C ILE A 96 -14.19 11.36 8.36
N ALA A 97 -14.58 10.12 8.09
CA ALA A 97 -13.85 8.94 8.52
C ALA A 97 -12.58 8.75 7.67
N SER A 98 -11.48 8.40 8.33
CA SER A 98 -10.21 8.08 7.69
C SER A 98 -9.45 7.06 8.52
N THR A 99 -8.73 6.16 7.85
CA THR A 99 -7.78 5.26 8.52
C THR A 99 -6.40 5.92 8.66
N THR A 100 -5.54 5.34 9.50
CA THR A 100 -4.14 5.77 9.61
C THR A 100 -3.41 5.63 8.28
N THR A 101 -3.66 4.54 7.54
CA THR A 101 -3.03 4.29 6.23
C THR A 101 -3.48 5.30 5.18
N ASP A 102 -4.77 5.64 5.15
CA ASP A 102 -5.33 6.65 4.23
C ASP A 102 -4.64 8.01 4.37
N MET A 103 -4.19 8.35 5.57
CA MET A 103 -3.51 9.62 5.86
C MET A 103 -2.00 9.53 5.65
N LEU A 104 -1.38 8.40 5.99
CA LEU A 104 0.07 8.24 5.94
C LEU A 104 0.58 8.02 4.51
N VAL A 105 -0.05 7.14 3.74
CA VAL A 105 0.49 6.69 2.44
C VAL A 105 0.61 7.84 1.42
N PRO A 106 -0.38 8.71 1.24
CA PRO A 106 -0.26 9.84 0.31
C PRO A 106 0.84 10.83 0.70
N LEU A 107 0.96 11.14 2.00
CA LEU A 107 1.99 12.06 2.49
C LEU A 107 3.39 11.46 2.38
N ALA A 108 3.54 10.16 2.65
CA ALA A 108 4.80 9.46 2.45
C ALA A 108 5.23 9.47 0.98
N ALA A 109 4.29 9.30 0.05
CA ALA A 109 4.57 9.41 -1.39
C ALA A 109 5.02 10.83 -1.77
N GLU A 110 4.32 11.86 -1.29
CA GLU A 110 4.66 13.26 -1.54
C GLU A 110 6.03 13.65 -0.97
N TRP A 111 6.31 13.25 0.27
CA TRP A 111 7.61 13.47 0.91
C TRP A 111 8.73 12.79 0.13
N TRP A 112 8.55 11.54 -0.29
CA TRP A 112 9.56 10.78 -1.01
C TRP A 112 9.91 11.40 -2.37
N VAL A 113 8.92 11.95 -3.08
CA VAL A 113 9.15 12.69 -4.33
C VAL A 113 9.93 13.99 -4.09
N ARG A 114 9.75 14.65 -2.94
CA ARG A 114 10.46 15.89 -2.58
C ARG A 114 11.88 15.65 -2.06
N ALA A 115 12.12 14.50 -1.44
CA ALA A 115 13.39 14.15 -0.81
C ALA A 115 14.44 13.58 -1.80
N GLY A 116 14.04 13.22 -3.03
CA GLY A 116 14.91 12.76 -4.11
C GLY A 116 15.31 13.87 -5.09
#